data_AF-A0A831NZI5-F1
#
_entry.id   AF-A0A831NZI5-F1
#
_cell.length_a   1.000
_cell.length_b   1.000
_cell.length_c   1.000
_cell.angle_alpha   90.00
_cell.angle_beta   90.00
_cell.angle_gamma   90.00
#
_symmetry.space_group_name_H-M   'P 1'
#
loop_
_entity.id
_entity.type
_entity.pdbx_description
1 polymer ?
#
loop_
_entity_poly.entity_id
_entity_poly.type
_entity_poly.pdbx_seq_one_letter_code
_entity_poly.pdbx_strand_id
1 'polypeptide(L)'
;MGKPITRLNPKVESKVQKIFFTQSLELILKVIMILPKIEHPGRGPKPYDYRVVIALSIFRILLKKTYADYEIEMRNDSRICELLSLEILPGKSTLQRGMSTIKMDLLRQINNILLGKWVDRKLNISLDASGIRILGRSIWYSL
;
A
#
# COMPACT_ATOMS: atom_id res chain seq x y z
N MET A 1 6.25 -30.13 22.71
CA MET A 1 6.39 -30.22 21.24
C MET A 1 5.31 -29.35 20.60
N GLY A 2 5.68 -28.48 19.66
CA GLY A 2 4.71 -27.58 18.98
C GLY A 2 3.77 -28.35 18.06
N LYS A 3 2.53 -27.86 17.90
CA LYS A 3 1.55 -28.50 16.99
C LYS A 3 1.93 -28.18 15.54
N PRO A 4 1.69 -29.09 14.59
CA PRO A 4 1.88 -28.77 13.16
C PRO A 4 0.93 -27.64 12.77
N ILE A 5 1.43 -26.67 12.00
CA ILE A 5 0.60 -25.56 11.52
C ILE A 5 -0.46 -26.14 10.58
N THR A 6 -1.73 -26.05 10.98
CA THR A 6 -2.86 -26.39 10.12
C THR A 6 -2.85 -25.42 8.95
N ARG A 7 -2.55 -25.91 7.75
CA ARG A 7 -2.62 -25.08 6.54
C ARG A 7 -4.04 -24.55 6.39
N LEU A 8 -4.18 -23.23 6.33
CA LEU A 8 -5.46 -22.62 5.99
C LEU A 8 -5.87 -23.07 4.58
N ASN A 9 -7.16 -23.22 4.37
CA ASN A 9 -7.69 -23.53 3.04
C ASN A 9 -7.22 -22.43 2.06
N PRO A 10 -6.59 -22.77 0.92
CA PRO A 10 -6.04 -21.79 -0.02
C PRO A 10 -7.09 -20.79 -0.54
N LYS A 11 -8.37 -21.19 -0.60
CA LYS A 11 -9.48 -20.28 -0.95
C LYS A 11 -9.70 -19.22 0.13
N VAL A 12 -9.60 -19.61 1.40
CA VAL A 12 -9.76 -18.70 2.55
C VAL A 12 -8.55 -17.78 2.63
N GLU A 13 -7.34 -18.30 2.46
CA GLU A 13 -6.11 -17.51 2.44
C GLU A 13 -6.13 -16.45 1.33
N SER A 14 -6.49 -16.83 0.10
CA SER A 14 -6.61 -15.88 -1.02
C SER A 14 -7.66 -14.80 -0.75
N LYS A 15 -8.80 -15.15 -0.14
CA LYS A 15 -9.85 -14.19 0.22
C LYS A 15 -9.36 -13.20 1.28
N VAL A 16 -8.67 -13.70 2.31
CA VAL A 16 -8.09 -12.89 3.37
C VAL A 16 -7.02 -11.95 2.82
N GLN A 17 -6.12 -12.44 1.96
CA GLN A 17 -5.10 -11.60 1.30
C GLN A 17 -5.72 -10.47 0.46
N LYS A 18 -6.80 -10.75 -0.30
CA LYS A 18 -7.52 -9.72 -1.06
C LYS A 18 -8.11 -8.63 -0.16
N ILE A 19 -8.72 -9.02 0.97
CA ILE A 19 -9.30 -8.08 1.93
C ILE A 19 -8.21 -7.24 2.61
N PHE A 20 -7.11 -7.87 3.03
CA PHE A 20 -5.98 -7.13 3.60
C PHE A 20 -5.37 -6.17 2.60
N PHE A 21 -5.27 -6.56 1.33
CA PHE A 21 -4.78 -5.69 0.27
C PHE A 21 -5.67 -4.45 0.11
N THR A 22 -6.99 -4.61 -0.04
CA THR A 22 -7.90 -3.47 -0.18
C THR A 22 -7.91 -2.57 1.06
N GLN A 23 -7.90 -3.14 2.26
CA GLN A 23 -7.82 -2.35 3.50
C GLN A 23 -6.51 -1.58 3.62
N SER A 24 -5.39 -2.18 3.19
CA SER A 24 -4.09 -1.52 3.17
C SER A 24 -4.06 -0.37 2.17
N LEU A 25 -4.66 -0.58 0.98
CA LEU A 25 -4.83 0.47 -0.03
C LEU A 25 -5.61 1.68 0.54
N GLU A 26 -6.79 1.42 1.11
CA GLU A 26 -7.62 2.47 1.69
C GLU A 26 -6.91 3.24 2.81
N LEU A 27 -6.19 2.53 3.68
CA LEU A 27 -5.49 3.16 4.80
C LEU A 27 -4.39 4.11 4.32
N ILE A 28 -3.60 3.66 3.34
CA ILE A 28 -2.52 4.46 2.74
C ILE A 28 -3.12 5.69 2.04
N LEU A 29 -4.18 5.52 1.25
CA LEU A 29 -4.87 6.64 0.62
C LEU A 29 -5.43 7.63 1.64
N LYS A 30 -6.09 7.14 2.69
CA LYS A 30 -6.61 7.98 3.78
C LYS A 30 -5.52 8.81 4.46
N VAL A 31 -4.32 8.29 4.61
CA VAL A 31 -3.20 9.05 5.18
C VAL A 31 -2.66 10.07 4.19
N ILE A 32 -2.46 9.67 2.95
CA ILE A 32 -1.85 10.53 1.93
C ILE A 32 -2.77 11.69 1.55
N MET A 33 -4.08 11.48 1.55
CA MET A 33 -5.06 12.54 1.27
C MET A 33 -5.14 13.62 2.36
N ILE A 34 -4.52 13.41 3.53
CA ILE A 34 -4.39 14.44 4.58
C ILE A 34 -3.38 15.52 4.17
N LEU A 35 -2.35 15.16 3.39
CA LEU A 35 -1.33 16.11 2.92
C LEU A 35 -2.00 17.24 2.12
N PRO A 36 -1.47 18.47 2.07
CA PRO A 36 -2.11 19.60 1.35
C PRO A 36 -2.23 19.34 -0.16
N LYS A 37 -3.17 19.96 -0.86
CA LYS A 37 -3.27 19.79 -2.33
C LYS A 37 -2.40 20.87 -2.94
N ILE A 38 -1.51 20.49 -3.85
CA ILE A 38 -0.70 21.47 -4.56
C ILE A 38 -1.40 21.74 -5.88
N GLU A 39 -1.86 22.97 -6.06
CA GLU A 39 -2.35 23.43 -7.35
C GLU A 39 -1.17 23.86 -8.21
N HIS A 40 -1.18 23.44 -9.47
CA HIS A 40 -0.12 23.79 -10.42
C HIS A 40 -0.60 24.95 -11.32
N PRO A 41 -0.07 26.18 -11.16
CA PRO A 41 -0.53 27.35 -11.91
C PRO A 41 0.05 27.46 -13.34
N GLY A 42 0.53 26.36 -13.92
CA GLY A 42 1.22 26.36 -15.22
C GLY A 42 0.29 26.18 -16.42
N ARG A 43 0.73 26.65 -17.60
CA ARG A 43 0.11 26.31 -18.89
C ARG A 43 0.66 24.96 -19.38
N GLY A 44 -0.22 24.00 -19.66
CA GLY A 44 0.12 22.66 -20.15
C GLY A 44 -0.87 21.58 -19.67
N PRO A 45 -0.64 20.29 -20.01
CA PRO A 45 -1.41 19.19 -19.46
C PRO A 45 -1.33 19.20 -17.94
N LYS A 46 -2.48 19.13 -17.26
CA LYS A 46 -2.52 19.08 -15.79
C LYS A 46 -1.75 17.85 -15.31
N PRO A 47 -0.69 18.00 -14.51
CA PRO A 47 0.01 16.86 -13.96
C PRO A 47 -0.91 16.11 -12.98
N TYR A 48 -0.62 14.82 -12.79
CA TYR A 48 -1.28 14.03 -11.77
C TYR A 48 -1.05 14.63 -10.39
N ASP A 49 -2.04 14.48 -9.50
CA ASP A 49 -1.90 14.89 -8.11
C ASP A 49 -0.72 14.14 -7.48
N TYR A 50 0.23 14.89 -6.91
CA TYR A 50 1.43 14.34 -6.28
C TYR A 50 1.08 13.35 -5.17
N ARG A 51 -0.06 13.54 -4.49
CA ARG A 51 -0.59 12.62 -3.48
C ARG A 51 -0.83 11.23 -4.08
N VAL A 52 -1.49 11.18 -5.24
CA VAL A 52 -1.75 9.92 -5.95
C VAL A 52 -0.44 9.25 -6.36
N VAL A 53 0.51 10.04 -6.86
CA VAL A 53 1.82 9.54 -7.28
C VAL A 53 2.60 8.92 -6.10
N ILE A 54 2.54 9.53 -4.92
CA ILE A 54 3.13 8.95 -3.69
C ILE A 54 2.44 7.64 -3.31
N ALA A 55 1.10 7.60 -3.34
CA ALA A 55 0.35 6.40 -2.97
C ALA A 55 0.71 5.20 -3.86
N LEU A 56 0.70 5.41 -5.18
CA LEU A 56 1.05 4.38 -6.16
C LEU A 56 2.52 3.95 -6.02
N SER A 57 3.42 4.88 -5.71
CA SER A 57 4.83 4.57 -5.46
C SER A 57 5.02 3.69 -4.22
N ILE A 58 4.29 3.96 -3.13
CA ILE A 58 4.28 3.11 -1.94
C ILE A 58 3.69 1.73 -2.26
N PHE A 59 2.59 1.67 -3.01
CA PHE A 59 1.99 0.40 -3.41
C PHE A 59 2.92 -0.47 -4.23
N ARG A 60 3.63 0.12 -5.20
CA ARG A 60 4.64 -0.59 -5.98
C ARG A 60 5.70 -1.23 -5.06
N ILE A 61 6.17 -0.49 -4.04
CA ILE A 61 7.18 -0.98 -3.09
C ILE A 61 6.62 -2.12 -2.24
N LEU A 62 5.39 -1.97 -1.72
CA LEU A 62 4.74 -3.01 -0.91
C LEU A 62 4.50 -4.30 -1.69
N LEU A 63 4.12 -4.18 -2.96
CA LEU A 63 3.93 -5.31 -3.87
C LEU A 63 5.25 -5.88 -4.42
N LYS A 64 6.40 -5.25 -4.09
CA LYS A 64 7.74 -5.61 -4.58
C LYS A 64 7.81 -5.72 -6.11
N LYS A 65 7.10 -4.83 -6.81
CA LYS A 65 7.03 -4.83 -8.29
C LYS A 65 8.04 -3.86 -8.90
N THR A 66 8.55 -4.20 -10.08
CA THR A 66 9.28 -3.23 -10.90
C THR A 66 8.30 -2.19 -11.47
N TYR A 67 8.80 -1.04 -11.94
CA TYR A 67 7.93 -0.02 -12.54
C TYR A 67 7.22 -0.53 -13.81
N ALA A 68 7.86 -1.42 -14.59
CA ALA A 68 7.27 -2.00 -15.78
C ALA A 68 6.17 -2.99 -15.44
N ASP A 69 6.44 -3.92 -14.52
CA ASP A 69 5.44 -4.92 -14.09
C ASP A 69 4.23 -4.25 -13.44
N TYR A 70 4.49 -3.22 -12.63
CA TYR A 70 3.44 -2.43 -12.01
C TYR A 70 2.53 -1.78 -13.05
N GLU A 71 3.08 -1.12 -14.08
CA GLU A 71 2.27 -0.50 -15.12
C GLU A 71 1.42 -1.54 -15.88
N ILE A 72 1.96 -2.71 -16.18
CA ILE A 72 1.22 -3.80 -16.86
C ILE A 72 0.07 -4.30 -15.99
N GLU A 73 0.34 -4.54 -14.71
CA GLU A 73 -0.65 -5.05 -13.76
C GLU A 73 -1.77 -4.02 -13.49
N MET A 74 -1.39 -2.74 -13.31
CA MET A 74 -2.33 -1.65 -13.05
C MET A 74 -3.20 -1.30 -14.24
N ARG A 75 -2.73 -1.49 -15.49
CA ARG A 75 -3.58 -1.31 -16.68
C ARG A 75 -4.70 -2.35 -16.76
N ASN A 76 -4.48 -3.52 -16.18
CA ASN A 76 -5.43 -4.63 -16.22
C ASN A 76 -6.36 -4.66 -14.99
N ASP A 77 -6.02 -3.97 -13.90
CA ASP A 77 -6.82 -3.97 -12.67
C ASP A 77 -7.59 -2.65 -12.48
N SER A 78 -8.91 -2.67 -12.72
CA SER A 78 -9.79 -1.50 -12.58
C SER A 78 -9.98 -1.04 -11.13
N ARG A 79 -9.69 -1.89 -10.14
CA ARG A 79 -10.01 -1.61 -8.73
C ARG A 79 -9.30 -0.37 -8.20
N ILE A 80 -8.05 -0.16 -8.64
CA ILE A 80 -7.23 0.96 -8.18
C ILE A 80 -7.66 2.25 -8.87
N CYS A 81 -8.07 2.18 -10.13
CA CYS A 81 -8.70 3.29 -10.85
C CYS A 81 -10.00 3.73 -10.16
N GLU A 82 -10.87 2.78 -9.83
CA GLU A 82 -12.13 3.02 -9.11
C GLU A 82 -11.89 3.65 -7.73
N LEU A 83 -10.94 3.10 -6.97
CA LEU A 83 -10.60 3.59 -5.63
C LEU A 83 -10.03 5.03 -5.65
N LEU A 84 -9.31 5.38 -6.70
CA LEU A 84 -8.72 6.71 -6.89
C LEU A 84 -9.62 7.68 -7.65
N SER A 85 -10.75 7.21 -8.19
CA SER A 85 -11.63 7.96 -9.09
C SER A 85 -10.86 8.57 -10.27
N LEU A 86 -9.95 7.78 -10.87
CA LEU A 86 -9.17 8.17 -12.04
C LEU A 86 -9.52 7.29 -13.24
N GLU A 87 -9.66 7.90 -14.41
CA GLU A 87 -9.89 7.17 -15.66
C GLU A 87 -8.62 6.44 -16.13
N ILE A 88 -7.45 7.05 -15.90
CA ILE A 88 -6.15 6.52 -16.32
C ILE A 88 -5.16 6.69 -15.17
N LEU A 89 -4.43 5.62 -14.85
CA LEU A 89 -3.37 5.66 -13.85
C LEU A 89 -2.07 6.27 -14.40
N PRO A 90 -1.27 6.94 -13.55
CA PRO A 90 0.07 7.38 -13.92
C PRO A 90 0.93 6.23 -14.46
N GLY A 91 1.49 6.42 -15.66
CA GLY A 91 2.43 5.46 -16.26
C GLY A 91 3.77 5.39 -15.54
N LYS A 92 4.62 4.42 -15.92
CA LYS A 92 5.92 4.16 -15.25
C LYS A 92 6.82 5.39 -15.16
N SER A 93 6.88 6.19 -16.23
CA SER A 93 7.76 7.37 -16.32
C SER A 93 7.30 8.49 -15.39
N THR A 94 6.00 8.60 -15.14
CA THR A 94 5.43 9.56 -14.21
C THR A 94 5.72 9.14 -12.77
N LEU A 95 5.57 7.86 -12.44
CA LEU A 95 5.91 7.34 -11.11
C LEU A 95 7.39 7.47 -10.80
N GLN A 96 8.25 7.14 -11.77
CA GLN A 96 9.71 7.25 -11.60
C GLN A 96 10.16 8.70 -11.35
N ARG A 97 9.64 9.65 -12.14
CA ARG A 97 9.90 11.09 -11.95
C ARG A 97 9.31 11.63 -10.65
N GLY A 98 8.12 11.15 -10.28
CA GLY A 98 7.51 11.46 -9.00
C GLY A 98 8.41 11.05 -7.84
N MET A 99 8.89 9.80 -7.86
CA MET A 99 9.78 9.26 -6.83
C MET A 99 11.09 10.02 -6.72
N SER A 100 11.70 10.44 -7.83
CA SER A 100 12.93 11.24 -7.78
C SER A 100 12.72 12.65 -7.20
N THR A 101 11.50 13.18 -7.25
CA THR A 101 11.17 14.53 -6.78
C THR A 101 10.74 14.55 -5.30
N ILE A 102 10.33 13.39 -4.76
CA ILE A 102 9.85 13.27 -3.38
C ILE A 102 11.03 13.42 -2.41
N LYS A 103 10.92 14.40 -1.51
CA LYS A 103 11.89 14.61 -0.42
C LYS A 103 11.74 13.53 0.66
N MET A 104 12.87 13.11 1.23
CA MET A 104 12.89 12.12 2.32
C MET A 104 12.11 12.59 3.56
N ASP A 105 12.12 13.89 3.86
CA ASP A 105 11.39 14.45 5.00
C ASP A 105 9.88 14.24 4.89
N LEU A 106 9.34 14.35 3.68
CA LEU A 106 7.91 14.08 3.42
C LEU A 106 7.58 12.61 3.69
N LEU A 107 8.44 11.69 3.23
CA LEU A 107 8.28 10.26 3.49
C LEU A 107 8.33 9.96 5.00
N ARG A 108 9.24 10.63 5.74
CA ARG A 108 9.33 10.49 7.20
C ARG A 108 8.05 10.98 7.89
N GLN A 109 7.49 12.11 7.45
CA GLN A 109 6.21 12.61 7.98
C GLN A 109 5.06 11.63 7.72
N ILE A 110 4.93 11.13 6.48
CA ILE A 110 3.91 10.13 6.12
C ILE A 110 4.07 8.89 6.99
N ASN A 111 5.30 8.40 7.16
CA ASN A 111 5.58 7.24 8.00
C ASN A 111 5.20 7.48 9.46
N ASN A 112 5.49 8.66 10.02
CA ASN A 112 5.09 9.01 11.39
C ASN A 112 3.56 9.06 11.54
N ILE A 113 2.83 9.58 10.55
CA ILE A 113 1.36 9.60 10.58
C ILE A 113 0.79 8.17 10.48
N LEU A 114 1.37 7.33 9.62
CA LEU A 114 1.01 5.91 9.52
C LEU A 114 1.26 5.22 10.86
N LEU A 115 2.48 5.33 11.41
CA LEU A 115 2.84 4.72 12.68
C LEU A 115 1.98 5.24 13.83
N GLY A 116 1.68 6.54 13.90
CA GLY A 116 0.78 7.08 14.93
C GLY A 116 -0.60 6.43 14.89
N LYS A 117 -1.23 6.35 13.70
CA LYS A 117 -2.52 5.66 13.54
C LYS A 117 -2.46 4.16 13.83
N TRP A 118 -1.32 3.52 13.56
CA TRP A 118 -1.09 2.10 13.84
C TRP A 118 -0.80 1.83 15.32
N VAL A 119 -0.15 2.75 16.03
CA VAL A 119 0.17 2.64 17.45
C VAL A 119 -1.06 2.95 18.31
N ASP A 120 -1.88 3.93 17.91
CA ASP A 120 -3.12 4.30 18.61
C ASP A 120 -4.20 3.20 18.52
N ARG A 121 -4.21 2.45 17.41
CA ARG A 121 -4.97 1.21 17.34
C ARG A 121 -4.20 0.20 18.17
N LYS A 122 -4.79 -0.29 19.27
CA LYS A 122 -4.31 -1.42 20.10
C LYS A 122 -4.14 -2.72 19.27
N LEU A 123 -3.26 -2.70 18.28
CA LEU A 123 -2.99 -3.77 17.31
C LEU A 123 -2.33 -4.97 17.96
N ASN A 124 -1.79 -4.81 19.17
CA ASN A 124 -1.30 -5.91 19.98
C ASN A 124 -2.42 -6.88 20.42
N ILE A 125 -3.70 -6.48 20.40
CA ILE A 125 -4.80 -7.35 20.86
C ILE A 125 -5.42 -8.17 19.69
N SER A 126 -5.36 -7.68 18.46
CA SER A 126 -6.00 -8.32 17.30
C SER A 126 -5.05 -9.12 16.39
N LEU A 127 -3.75 -8.83 16.41
CA LEU A 127 -2.75 -9.65 15.72
C LEU A 127 -2.50 -10.99 16.42
N ASP A 128 -2.68 -11.05 17.74
CA ASP A 128 -2.62 -12.31 18.51
C ASP A 128 -3.84 -13.20 18.20
N ALA A 129 -5.02 -12.60 18.02
CA ALA A 129 -6.25 -13.32 17.68
C ALA A 129 -6.32 -13.82 16.21
N SER A 130 -5.47 -13.33 15.31
CA SER A 130 -5.48 -13.69 13.87
C SER A 130 -4.35 -14.64 13.45
N GLY A 131 -3.40 -14.97 14.34
CA GLY A 131 -2.35 -15.94 14.07
C GLY A 131 -1.28 -15.48 13.07
N ILE A 132 -1.25 -14.20 12.68
CA ILE A 132 -0.23 -13.65 11.77
C ILE A 132 1.00 -13.23 12.59
N ARG A 133 2.11 -13.95 12.41
CA ARG A 133 3.33 -13.84 13.22
C ARG A 133 4.28 -12.73 12.71
N ILE A 134 4.70 -11.83 13.60
CA ILE A 134 5.68 -10.74 13.33
C ILE A 134 7.15 -11.19 13.56
N LEU A 135 7.39 -12.37 14.15
CA LEU A 135 8.73 -12.88 14.45
C LEU A 135 8.96 -14.30 13.89
N GLY A 136 10.19 -14.53 13.42
CA GLY A 136 10.65 -15.75 12.74
C GLY A 136 10.49 -17.01 13.59
N ARG A 137 9.37 -17.71 13.41
CA ARG A 137 9.16 -19.07 13.90
C ARG A 137 9.14 -20.04 12.71
N SER A 138 9.67 -21.25 12.93
CA SER A 138 9.77 -22.30 11.92
C SER A 138 8.45 -22.52 11.16
N ILE A 139 8.54 -22.67 9.84
CA ILE A 139 7.43 -22.94 8.91
C ILE A 139 6.66 -24.23 9.28
N TRP A 140 7.26 -25.10 10.09
CA TRP A 140 6.76 -26.44 10.39
C TRP A 140 5.99 -26.55 11.72
N TYR A 141 6.18 -25.63 12.67
CA TYR A 141 5.65 -25.79 14.02
C TYR A 141 5.08 -24.49 14.61
N SER A 142 3.89 -24.58 15.20
CA SER A 142 3.42 -23.58 16.16
C SER A 142 3.96 -23.91 17.55
N LEU A 143 4.93 -23.11 18.02
CA LEU A 143 5.13 -22.92 19.46
C LEU A 143 3.87 -22.31 20.05
#